data_AF-A0A417UK18-F1
#
_entry.id   AF-A0A417UK18-F1
#
_cell.length_a   1.000
_cell.length_b   1.000
_cell.length_c   1.000
_cell.angle_alpha   90.00
_cell.angle_beta   90.00
_cell.angle_gamma   90.00
#
_symmetry.space_group_name_H-M   'P 1'
#
loop_
_entity.id
_entity.type
_entity.pdbx_description
1 polymer ?
#
loop_
_entity_poly.entity_id
_entity_poly.type
_entity_poly.pdbx_seq_one_letter_code
_entity_poly.pdbx_strand_id
1 'polypeptide(L)'
;MRTLDQILTKKDYSRKTPASLFYKDSPLWQRLLTISCVFFLAGAGLGEWKPINTTLGGLPKAISLGVIGLAVLYTLFYPDETRLREIWKPTLLYMSLMAALFFWSMVIWIESFAAVSSMIRSCSKLVFQSIAILTAVALVYLFREKAIDLFTISICIANTAIMLLSIPGYGLAASLQSLITCLVTFGDADGYALQLEIHDLTFVFGQMVLYYAVFAPHSTPQEKRKRRRYLLLCCWFFLVGMKRIAIPAVVLFILIALLLRKRKVPSWFYPAMGGCCILFFLAFLYCVRNGIITALLLRFGIDMMGRDYLWSMANPYYEFSITYLGHGFEYVDTIIAQWYNAGLLNQAIPFHNDILKVFVEVGFPGFLLWSGIQYVLTPLFWQRYADQQTALLYMCELGYMTVTYLTDNTAFYFWSAMALRLVTLAYAMERKKPPEPKVWMPDSRQEMRDRIRILMKEV
;
A
#
# COMPACT_ATOMS: atom_id res chain seq x y z
N MET A 1 -16.12 59.92 13.21
CA MET A 1 -14.86 59.39 12.66
C MET A 1 -14.83 57.89 12.94
N ARG A 2 -14.81 57.04 11.90
CA ARG A 2 -14.64 55.59 12.08
C ARG A 2 -13.24 55.34 12.63
N THR A 3 -13.14 54.64 13.75
CA THR A 3 -11.88 54.30 14.40
C THR A 3 -10.97 53.55 13.43
N LEU A 4 -9.70 53.96 13.37
CA LEU A 4 -8.64 53.38 12.52
C LEU A 4 -8.59 51.84 12.59
N ASP A 5 -9.01 51.28 13.72
CA ASP A 5 -9.12 49.86 14.02
C ASP A 5 -10.09 49.09 13.08
N GLN A 6 -11.16 49.74 12.60
CA GLN A 6 -12.08 49.16 11.61
C GLN A 6 -11.53 49.17 10.17
N ILE A 7 -10.52 50.00 9.89
CA ILE A 7 -9.87 50.08 8.58
C ILE A 7 -8.78 49.00 8.47
N LEU A 8 -8.07 48.72 9.57
CA LEU A 8 -6.98 47.74 9.61
C LEU A 8 -7.44 46.27 9.75
N THR A 9 -8.63 46.02 10.30
CA THR A 9 -9.09 44.64 10.60
C THR A 9 -9.92 43.95 9.52
N LYS A 10 -10.21 44.59 8.37
CA LYS A 10 -11.17 44.03 7.41
C LYS A 10 -10.73 43.74 5.97
N LYS A 11 -9.44 43.90 5.63
CA LYS A 11 -8.91 43.31 4.38
C LYS A 11 -7.47 42.90 4.59
N ASP A 12 -7.28 41.59 4.74
CA ASP A 12 -5.99 40.97 4.51
C ASP A 12 -5.67 41.10 3.01
N TYR A 13 -5.02 42.20 2.63
CA TYR A 13 -4.63 42.49 1.24
C TYR A 13 -3.58 41.51 0.70
N SER A 14 -3.06 40.59 1.53
CA SER A 14 -2.21 39.47 1.11
C SER A 14 -3.00 38.32 0.48
N ARG A 15 -4.30 38.19 0.80
CA ARG A 15 -5.20 37.25 0.12
C ARG A 15 -5.62 37.84 -1.22
N LYS A 16 -4.85 37.52 -2.27
CA LYS A 16 -5.34 37.58 -3.64
C LYS A 16 -6.67 36.83 -3.68
N THR A 17 -7.77 37.55 -3.87
CA THR A 17 -9.04 36.93 -4.27
C THR A 17 -8.75 36.09 -5.51
N PRO A 18 -9.07 34.78 -5.54
CA PRO A 18 -8.74 33.95 -6.68
C PRO A 18 -9.62 34.39 -7.85
N ALA A 19 -9.09 35.28 -8.68
CA ALA A 19 -9.80 35.88 -9.81
C ALA A 19 -9.87 34.94 -11.03
N SER A 20 -9.39 33.70 -10.93
CA SER A 20 -9.54 32.70 -11.98
C SER A 20 -10.04 31.38 -11.40
N LEU A 21 -10.98 30.76 -12.12
CA LEU A 21 -11.58 29.46 -11.79
C LEU A 21 -10.51 28.37 -11.53
N PHE A 22 -9.34 28.54 -12.16
CA PHE A 22 -8.24 27.60 -12.20
C PHE A 22 -7.10 27.88 -11.21
N TYR A 23 -7.14 28.97 -10.43
CA TYR A 23 -6.03 29.30 -9.52
C TYR A 23 -5.63 28.12 -8.59
N LYS A 24 -4.32 27.95 -8.32
CA LYS A 24 -3.75 26.79 -7.58
C LYS A 24 -4.48 26.48 -6.27
N ASP A 25 -4.90 27.51 -5.54
CA ASP A 25 -5.61 27.43 -4.25
C ASP A 25 -7.12 27.69 -4.37
N SER A 26 -7.66 27.73 -5.60
CA SER A 26 -9.10 27.82 -5.83
C SER A 26 -9.79 26.61 -5.20
N PRO A 27 -10.77 26.82 -4.30
CA PRO A 27 -11.47 25.72 -3.65
C PRO A 27 -12.25 24.87 -4.66
N LEU A 28 -12.65 25.44 -5.80
CA LEU A 28 -13.31 24.71 -6.88
C LEU A 28 -12.33 23.79 -7.62
N TRP A 29 -11.16 24.30 -8.01
CA TRP A 29 -10.13 23.51 -8.69
C TRP A 29 -9.64 22.34 -7.84
N GLN A 30 -9.40 22.58 -6.54
CA GLN A 30 -9.02 21.54 -5.58
C GLN A 30 -10.11 20.48 -5.40
N ARG A 31 -11.39 20.88 -5.40
CA ARG A 31 -12.51 19.92 -5.37
C ARG A 31 -12.61 19.10 -6.65
N LEU A 32 -12.45 19.71 -7.82
CA LEU A 32 -12.45 19.01 -9.10
C LEU A 32 -11.32 17.99 -9.17
N LEU A 33 -10.09 18.38 -8.82
CA LEU A 33 -8.95 17.46 -8.74
C LEU A 33 -9.24 16.29 -7.79
N THR A 34 -9.82 16.58 -6.63
CA THR A 34 -10.19 15.56 -5.64
C THR A 34 -11.22 14.57 -6.20
N ILE A 35 -12.31 15.08 -6.78
CA ILE A 35 -13.39 14.24 -7.35
C ILE A 35 -12.85 13.38 -8.50
N SER A 36 -12.07 13.97 -9.41
CA SER A 36 -11.48 13.24 -10.53
C SER A 36 -10.51 12.16 -10.07
N CYS A 37 -9.67 12.43 -9.07
CA CYS A 37 -8.79 11.41 -8.51
C CYS A 37 -9.57 10.28 -7.84
N VAL A 38 -10.62 10.61 -7.08
CA VAL A 38 -11.47 9.60 -6.46
C VAL A 38 -12.16 8.74 -7.51
N PHE A 39 -12.65 9.34 -8.60
CA PHE A 39 -13.25 8.64 -9.72
C PHE A 39 -12.27 7.68 -10.40
N PHE A 40 -11.05 8.13 -10.74
CA PHE A 40 -10.05 7.27 -11.36
C PHE A 40 -9.63 6.10 -10.47
N LEU A 41 -9.40 6.36 -9.17
CA LEU A 41 -9.02 5.31 -8.23
C LEU A 41 -10.16 4.33 -7.94
N ALA A 42 -11.38 4.82 -7.75
CA ALA A 42 -12.53 3.95 -7.51
C ALA A 42 -12.88 3.12 -8.75
N GLY A 43 -12.82 3.74 -9.94
CA GLY A 43 -13.03 3.07 -11.22
C GLY A 43 -11.98 1.99 -11.49
N ALA A 44 -10.70 2.27 -11.20
CA ALA A 44 -9.66 1.25 -11.24
C ALA A 44 -9.93 0.13 -10.21
N GLY A 45 -10.38 0.48 -9.00
CA GLY A 45 -10.69 -0.47 -7.92
C GLY A 45 -11.85 -1.41 -8.25
N LEU A 46 -12.83 -0.97 -9.04
CA LEU A 46 -13.90 -1.84 -9.56
C LEU A 46 -13.36 -2.98 -10.42
N GLY A 47 -12.14 -2.86 -10.95
CA GLY A 47 -11.44 -3.94 -11.63
C GLY A 47 -11.23 -5.20 -10.80
N GLU A 48 -11.30 -5.09 -9.48
CA GLU A 48 -11.17 -6.22 -8.57
C GLU A 48 -12.46 -7.05 -8.44
N TRP A 49 -13.56 -6.60 -9.04
CA TRP A 49 -14.79 -7.39 -9.14
C TRP A 49 -14.57 -8.61 -10.03
N LYS A 50 -14.87 -9.83 -9.54
CA LYS A 50 -14.56 -11.08 -10.26
C LYS A 50 -15.03 -11.09 -11.72
N PRO A 51 -16.28 -10.71 -12.08
CA PRO A 51 -16.71 -10.71 -13.48
C PRO A 51 -15.88 -9.79 -14.38
N ILE A 52 -15.49 -8.61 -13.88
CA ILE A 52 -14.64 -7.68 -14.61
C ILE A 52 -13.21 -8.22 -14.71
N ASN A 53 -12.64 -8.70 -13.61
CA ASN A 53 -11.28 -9.21 -13.56
C ASN A 53 -11.11 -10.43 -14.46
N THR A 54 -12.06 -11.36 -14.47
CA THR A 54 -12.03 -12.54 -15.36
C THR A 54 -12.06 -12.16 -16.84
N THR A 55 -12.78 -11.08 -17.19
CA THR A 55 -12.97 -10.67 -18.59
C THR A 55 -11.87 -9.73 -19.09
N LEU A 56 -11.46 -8.76 -18.27
CA LEU A 56 -10.57 -7.66 -18.64
C LEU A 56 -9.20 -7.74 -17.96
N GLY A 57 -9.00 -8.71 -17.05
CA GLY A 57 -7.75 -8.89 -16.32
C GLY A 57 -7.29 -7.62 -15.61
N GLY A 58 -6.02 -7.26 -15.82
CA GLY A 58 -5.42 -6.06 -15.25
C GLY A 58 -5.78 -4.73 -15.93
N LEU A 59 -6.52 -4.73 -17.06
CA LEU A 59 -6.81 -3.51 -17.82
C LEU A 59 -7.51 -2.41 -17.02
N PRO A 60 -8.48 -2.69 -16.13
CA PRO A 60 -9.10 -1.64 -15.32
C PRO A 60 -8.10 -0.88 -14.43
N LYS A 61 -6.98 -1.51 -14.03
CA LYS A 61 -5.93 -0.85 -13.25
C LYS A 61 -5.29 0.31 -14.01
N ALA A 62 -5.30 0.26 -15.34
CA ALA A 62 -4.80 1.35 -16.19
C ALA A 62 -5.62 2.64 -16.06
N ILE A 63 -6.86 2.60 -15.55
CA ILE A 63 -7.66 3.80 -15.24
C ILE A 63 -6.92 4.69 -14.22
N SER A 64 -6.07 4.10 -13.37
CA SER A 64 -5.24 4.86 -12.41
C SER A 64 -4.23 5.80 -13.08
N LEU A 65 -3.88 5.56 -14.36
CA LEU A 65 -3.06 6.48 -15.17
C LEU A 65 -3.69 7.87 -15.24
N GLY A 66 -5.02 7.98 -15.11
CA GLY A 66 -5.70 9.27 -15.02
C GLY A 66 -5.19 10.14 -13.86
N VAL A 67 -4.84 9.53 -12.72
CA VAL A 67 -4.24 10.25 -11.57
C VAL A 67 -2.85 10.78 -11.92
N ILE A 68 -2.05 9.98 -12.62
CA ILE A 68 -0.72 10.39 -13.11
C ILE A 68 -0.87 11.54 -14.11
N GLY A 69 -1.80 11.43 -15.06
CA GLY A 69 -2.12 12.48 -16.02
C GLY A 69 -2.55 13.78 -15.34
N LEU A 70 -3.39 13.70 -14.30
CA LEU A 70 -3.77 14.87 -13.49
C LEU A 70 -2.57 15.50 -12.79
N ALA A 71 -1.64 14.71 -12.26
CA ALA A 71 -0.42 15.22 -11.63
C ALA A 71 0.52 15.90 -12.64
N VAL A 72 0.65 15.35 -13.85
CA VAL A 72 1.42 15.97 -14.94
C VAL A 72 0.77 17.29 -15.34
N LEU A 73 -0.53 17.31 -15.60
CA LEU A 73 -1.27 18.53 -15.93
C LEU A 73 -1.13 19.58 -14.83
N TYR A 74 -1.30 19.19 -13.56
CA TYR A 74 -1.11 20.09 -12.43
C TYR A 74 0.30 20.70 -12.40
N THR A 75 1.33 19.91 -12.69
CA THR A 75 2.73 20.38 -12.73
C THR A 75 2.98 21.33 -13.89
N LEU A 76 2.38 21.09 -15.06
CA LEU A 76 2.52 21.97 -16.23
C LEU A 76 1.91 23.35 -15.98
N PHE A 77 0.75 23.42 -15.32
CA PHE A 77 0.10 24.70 -15.01
C PHE A 77 0.63 25.36 -13.72
N TYR A 78 1.04 24.57 -12.73
CA TYR A 78 1.46 25.03 -11.40
C TYR A 78 2.73 24.30 -10.95
N PRO A 79 3.89 24.55 -11.59
CA PRO A 79 5.13 23.88 -11.23
C PRO A 79 5.49 24.18 -9.77
N ASP A 80 5.67 23.12 -8.98
CA ASP A 80 6.04 23.20 -7.57
C ASP A 80 7.38 22.48 -7.35
N GLU A 81 8.47 23.22 -7.56
CA GLU A 81 9.83 22.68 -7.46
C GLU A 81 10.13 22.09 -6.08
N THR A 82 9.55 22.65 -5.02
CA THR A 82 9.77 22.16 -3.66
C THR A 82 9.17 20.77 -3.48
N ARG A 83 7.92 20.59 -3.92
CA ARG A 83 7.24 19.28 -3.91
C ARG A 83 7.99 18.26 -4.77
N LEU A 84 8.40 18.65 -5.98
CA LEU A 84 9.17 17.78 -6.88
C LEU A 84 10.50 17.34 -6.24
N ARG A 85 11.22 18.27 -5.60
CA ARG A 85 12.49 18.00 -4.93
C ARG A 85 12.35 17.07 -3.72
N GLU A 86 11.19 17.07 -3.07
CA GLU A 86 10.90 16.17 -1.95
C GLU A 86 10.46 14.77 -2.37
N ILE A 87 9.84 14.60 -3.54
CA ILE A 87 9.34 13.28 -3.98
C ILE A 87 10.34 12.50 -4.84
N TRP A 88 11.26 13.14 -5.56
CA TRP A 88 12.10 12.41 -6.54
C TRP A 88 12.98 11.33 -5.91
N LYS A 89 13.59 11.58 -4.73
CA LYS A 89 14.44 10.57 -4.05
C LYS A 89 13.61 9.34 -3.62
N PRO A 90 12.47 9.49 -2.92
CA PRO A 90 11.57 8.37 -2.69
C PRO A 90 11.11 7.66 -3.97
N THR A 91 10.79 8.41 -5.03
CA THR A 91 10.39 7.82 -6.32
C THR A 91 11.49 6.93 -6.89
N LEU A 92 12.74 7.42 -6.92
CA LEU A 92 13.87 6.62 -7.40
C LEU A 92 14.10 5.37 -6.56
N LEU A 93 13.98 5.46 -5.24
CA LEU A 93 14.08 4.30 -4.36
C LEU A 93 13.01 3.26 -4.70
N TYR A 94 11.75 3.66 -4.85
CA TYR A 94 10.68 2.72 -5.18
C TYR A 94 10.83 2.13 -6.57
N MET A 95 11.23 2.93 -7.55
CA MET A 95 11.49 2.46 -8.92
C MET A 95 12.76 1.59 -9.02
N SER A 96 13.70 1.72 -8.09
CA SER A 96 14.93 0.91 -8.08
C SER A 96 14.63 -0.59 -7.94
N LEU A 97 13.58 -0.98 -7.22
CA LEU A 97 13.16 -2.38 -7.15
C LEU A 97 12.68 -2.88 -8.51
N MET A 98 11.88 -2.09 -9.22
CA MET A 98 11.38 -2.45 -10.56
C MET A 98 12.53 -2.56 -11.56
N ALA A 99 13.46 -1.61 -11.51
CA ALA A 99 14.66 -1.62 -12.34
C ALA A 99 15.54 -2.84 -12.03
N ALA A 100 15.79 -3.13 -10.75
CA ALA A 100 16.60 -4.28 -10.34
C ALA A 100 16.00 -5.60 -10.82
N LEU A 101 14.68 -5.79 -10.64
CA LEU A 101 13.97 -6.98 -11.13
C LEU A 101 14.00 -7.06 -12.66
N PHE A 102 13.83 -5.95 -13.37
CA PHE A 102 13.90 -5.90 -14.82
C PHE A 102 15.28 -6.30 -15.35
N PHE A 103 16.34 -5.63 -14.88
CA PHE A 103 17.70 -5.90 -15.34
C PHE A 103 18.18 -7.30 -14.96
N TRP A 104 17.83 -7.79 -13.77
CA TRP A 104 18.13 -9.16 -13.40
C TRP A 104 17.37 -10.18 -14.26
N SER A 105 16.09 -9.91 -14.56
CA SER A 105 15.31 -10.76 -15.46
C SER A 105 15.88 -10.77 -16.88
N MET A 106 16.42 -9.64 -17.37
CA MET A 106 17.11 -9.59 -18.67
C MET A 106 18.32 -10.52 -18.70
N VAL A 107 19.12 -10.56 -17.63
CA VAL A 107 20.26 -11.47 -17.51
C VAL A 107 19.78 -12.91 -17.65
N ILE A 108 18.74 -13.29 -16.91
CA ILE A 108 18.15 -14.64 -16.97
C ILE A 108 17.64 -14.95 -18.37
N TRP A 109 16.89 -14.05 -19.02
CA TRP A 109 16.33 -14.30 -20.35
C TRP A 109 17.38 -14.50 -21.42
N ILE A 110 18.50 -13.77 -21.33
CA ILE A 110 19.63 -13.91 -22.25
C ILE A 110 20.31 -15.25 -22.04
N GLU A 111 20.56 -15.64 -20.79
CA GLU A 111 21.22 -16.92 -20.49
C GLU A 111 20.33 -18.14 -20.79
N SER A 112 19.03 -18.05 -20.52
CA SER A 112 18.09 -19.15 -20.65
C SER A 112 17.39 -19.22 -22.02
N PHE A 113 17.71 -18.32 -22.96
CA PHE A 113 17.00 -18.15 -24.24
C PHE A 113 15.47 -18.13 -24.07
N ALA A 114 14.98 -17.29 -23.15
CA ALA A 114 13.57 -17.29 -22.76
C ALA A 114 12.63 -16.95 -23.93
N ALA A 115 11.44 -17.58 -23.93
CA ALA A 115 10.41 -17.32 -24.92
C ALA A 115 9.89 -15.87 -24.83
N VAL A 116 9.60 -15.27 -25.99
CA VAL A 116 9.08 -13.88 -26.08
C VAL A 116 7.78 -13.71 -25.29
N SER A 117 6.91 -14.71 -25.26
CA SER A 117 5.68 -14.70 -24.47
C SER A 117 5.93 -14.59 -22.97
N SER A 118 6.99 -15.22 -22.47
CA SER A 118 7.42 -15.10 -21.07
C SER A 118 7.90 -13.68 -20.79
N MET A 119 8.78 -13.14 -21.65
CA MET A 119 9.32 -11.78 -21.52
C MET A 119 8.20 -10.72 -21.52
N ILE A 120 7.21 -10.84 -22.41
CA ILE A 120 6.06 -9.92 -22.47
C ILE A 120 5.26 -9.95 -21.17
N ARG A 121 5.04 -11.13 -20.58
CA ARG A 121 4.32 -11.27 -19.31
C ARG A 121 5.05 -10.57 -18.17
N SER A 122 6.35 -10.82 -18.03
CA SER A 122 7.19 -10.17 -17.01
C SER A 122 7.20 -8.65 -17.18
N CYS A 123 7.38 -8.16 -18.41
CA CYS A 123 7.34 -6.73 -18.72
C CYS A 123 5.98 -6.12 -18.39
N SER A 124 4.87 -6.80 -18.72
CA SER A 124 3.52 -6.34 -18.40
C SER A 124 3.33 -6.18 -16.88
N LYS A 125 3.75 -7.17 -16.10
CA LYS A 125 3.68 -7.12 -14.64
C LYS A 125 4.50 -5.96 -14.06
N LEU A 126 5.73 -5.77 -14.55
CA LEU A 126 6.60 -4.66 -14.12
C LEU A 126 6.03 -3.29 -14.50
N VAL A 127 5.37 -3.17 -15.65
CA VAL A 127 4.65 -1.96 -16.06
C VAL A 127 3.50 -1.66 -15.10
N PHE A 128 2.65 -2.64 -14.78
CA PHE A 128 1.55 -2.43 -13.83
C PHE A 128 2.05 -2.06 -12.43
N GLN A 129 3.14 -2.68 -11.96
CA GLN A 129 3.77 -2.31 -10.69
C GLN A 129 4.36 -0.89 -10.71
N SER A 130 4.96 -0.49 -11.84
CA SER A 130 5.44 0.88 -12.04
C SER A 130 4.29 1.88 -12.04
N ILE A 131 3.16 1.55 -12.68
CA ILE A 131 1.93 2.36 -12.65
C ILE A 131 1.41 2.53 -11.22
N ALA A 132 1.40 1.46 -10.43
CA ALA A 132 1.01 1.51 -9.01
C ALA A 132 1.90 2.48 -8.22
N ILE A 133 3.22 2.36 -8.36
CA ILE A 133 4.19 3.25 -7.67
C ILE A 133 4.02 4.70 -8.11
N LEU A 134 3.94 4.95 -9.42
CA LEU A 134 3.80 6.31 -9.95
C LEU A 134 2.44 6.92 -9.59
N THR A 135 1.38 6.13 -9.51
CA THR A 135 0.06 6.59 -9.03
C THR A 135 0.12 6.99 -7.55
N ALA A 136 0.79 6.19 -6.70
CA ALA A 136 1.03 6.56 -5.31
C ALA A 136 1.78 7.90 -5.19
N VAL A 137 2.89 8.03 -5.94
CA VAL A 137 3.71 9.26 -5.96
C VAL A 137 2.89 10.46 -6.45
N ALA A 138 2.13 10.30 -7.53
CA ALA A 138 1.26 11.33 -8.09
C ALA A 138 0.20 11.80 -7.08
N LEU A 139 -0.42 10.87 -6.35
CA LEU A 139 -1.42 11.21 -5.35
C LEU A 139 -0.81 12.00 -4.18
N VAL A 140 0.37 11.60 -3.70
CA VAL A 140 1.08 12.33 -2.63
C VAL A 140 1.59 13.69 -3.12
N TYR A 141 2.03 13.78 -4.37
CA TYR A 141 2.44 15.04 -4.97
C TYR A 141 1.29 16.06 -5.01
N LEU A 142 0.11 15.62 -5.45
CA LEU A 142 -1.10 16.44 -5.54
C LEU A 142 -1.62 16.82 -4.13
N PHE A 143 -1.79 15.84 -3.24
CA PHE A 143 -2.59 16.00 -2.01
C PHE A 143 -1.82 15.86 -0.69
N ARG A 144 -0.51 15.53 -0.72
CA ARG A 144 0.34 15.33 0.47
C ARG A 144 -0.28 14.32 1.44
N GLU A 145 -0.47 14.69 2.71
CA GLU A 145 -1.05 13.83 3.76
C GLU A 145 -2.48 13.35 3.42
N LYS A 146 -3.27 14.20 2.73
CA LYS A 146 -4.66 13.90 2.37
C LYS A 146 -4.74 12.78 1.35
N ALA A 147 -3.62 12.42 0.69
CA ALA A 147 -3.55 11.30 -0.23
C ALA A 147 -4.00 9.98 0.43
N ILE A 148 -3.64 9.75 1.70
CA ILE A 148 -4.04 8.53 2.42
C ILE A 148 -5.57 8.48 2.58
N ASP A 149 -6.18 9.60 2.96
CA ASP A 149 -7.63 9.64 3.16
C ASP A 149 -8.39 9.52 1.84
N LEU A 150 -7.91 10.17 0.78
CA LEU A 150 -8.50 10.08 -0.56
C LEU A 150 -8.39 8.66 -1.10
N PHE A 151 -7.24 8.04 -0.97
CA PHE A 151 -7.03 6.65 -1.33
C PHE A 151 -7.98 5.73 -0.56
N THR A 152 -8.09 5.92 0.77
CA THR A 152 -8.99 5.14 1.63
C THR A 152 -10.46 5.32 1.20
N ILE A 153 -10.91 6.54 0.92
CA ILE A 153 -12.26 6.80 0.41
C ILE A 153 -12.47 6.06 -0.92
N SER A 154 -11.54 6.15 -1.85
CA SER A 154 -11.65 5.51 -3.16
C SER A 154 -11.80 4.00 -3.08
N ILE A 155 -10.98 3.32 -2.28
CA ILE A 155 -11.09 1.88 -2.10
C ILE A 155 -12.37 1.49 -1.36
N CYS A 156 -12.87 2.33 -0.43
CA CYS A 156 -14.17 2.11 0.21
C CYS A 156 -15.32 2.24 -0.79
N ILE A 157 -15.28 3.23 -1.68
CA ILE A 157 -16.29 3.43 -2.74
C ILE A 157 -16.27 2.23 -3.70
N ALA A 158 -15.08 1.83 -4.17
CA ALA A 158 -14.93 0.67 -5.04
C ALA A 158 -15.51 -0.59 -4.37
N ASN A 159 -15.13 -0.85 -3.12
CA ASN A 159 -15.59 -2.04 -2.41
C ASN A 159 -17.11 -2.01 -2.16
N THR A 160 -17.66 -0.86 -1.76
CA THR A 160 -19.12 -0.67 -1.62
C THR A 160 -19.84 -0.96 -2.93
N ALA A 161 -19.32 -0.43 -4.05
CA ALA A 161 -19.90 -0.66 -5.36
C ALA A 161 -19.84 -2.14 -5.75
N ILE A 162 -18.73 -2.84 -5.50
CA ILE A 162 -18.63 -4.30 -5.73
C ILE A 162 -19.66 -5.07 -4.90
N MET A 163 -19.81 -4.71 -3.61
CA MET A 163 -20.81 -5.31 -2.74
C MET A 163 -22.23 -5.14 -3.31
N LEU A 164 -22.58 -3.93 -3.72
CA LEU A 164 -23.90 -3.62 -4.29
C LEU A 164 -24.13 -4.33 -5.64
N LEU A 165 -23.14 -4.34 -6.52
CA LEU A 165 -23.21 -5.01 -7.83
C LEU A 165 -23.32 -6.53 -7.70
N SER A 166 -22.87 -7.10 -6.59
CA SER A 166 -22.95 -8.54 -6.34
C SER A 166 -24.30 -8.98 -5.75
N ILE A 167 -25.10 -8.07 -5.18
CA ILE A 167 -26.40 -8.39 -4.55
C ILE A 167 -27.40 -9.03 -5.54
N PRO A 168 -27.60 -8.52 -6.78
CA PRO A 168 -28.58 -9.09 -7.71
C PRO A 168 -28.35 -10.57 -8.03
N GLY A 169 -27.10 -11.05 -7.95
CA GLY A 169 -26.77 -12.46 -8.21
C GLY A 169 -27.18 -13.44 -7.11
N TYR A 170 -27.48 -12.96 -5.89
CA TYR A 170 -27.76 -13.81 -4.72
C TYR A 170 -29.08 -13.46 -4.03
N GLY A 171 -29.58 -12.24 -4.18
CA GLY A 171 -30.75 -11.72 -3.47
C GLY A 171 -30.40 -11.12 -2.10
N LEU A 172 -31.09 -10.04 -1.72
CA LEU A 172 -30.77 -9.23 -0.53
C LEU A 172 -30.74 -10.04 0.78
N ALA A 173 -31.73 -10.89 1.01
CA ALA A 173 -31.85 -11.66 2.25
C ALA A 173 -30.72 -12.70 2.37
N ALA A 174 -30.43 -13.42 1.28
CA ALA A 174 -29.38 -14.43 1.24
C ALA A 174 -27.98 -13.79 1.34
N SER A 175 -27.76 -12.64 0.71
CA SER A 175 -26.53 -11.86 0.85
C SER A 175 -26.28 -11.45 2.30
N LEU A 176 -27.31 -10.96 3.00
CA LEU A 176 -27.19 -10.54 4.39
C LEU A 176 -26.93 -11.73 5.32
N GLN A 177 -27.65 -12.84 5.13
CA GLN A 177 -27.46 -14.05 5.93
C GLN A 177 -26.06 -14.64 5.72
N SER A 178 -25.61 -14.75 4.46
CA SER A 178 -24.26 -15.21 4.12
C SER A 178 -23.18 -14.34 4.79
N LEU A 179 -23.32 -13.01 4.76
CA LEU A 179 -22.39 -12.10 5.42
C LEU A 179 -22.39 -12.26 6.95
N ILE A 180 -23.57 -12.34 7.58
CA ILE A 180 -23.69 -12.51 9.03
C ILE A 180 -23.08 -13.85 9.46
N THR A 181 -23.43 -14.94 8.78
CA THR A 181 -22.88 -16.27 9.07
C THR A 181 -21.37 -16.25 8.96
N CYS A 182 -20.82 -15.65 7.90
CA CYS A 182 -19.38 -15.57 7.69
C CYS A 182 -18.66 -14.77 8.80
N LEU A 183 -19.22 -13.61 9.20
CA LEU A 183 -18.66 -12.77 10.25
C LEU A 183 -18.76 -13.38 11.67
N VAL A 184 -19.83 -14.13 11.96
CA VAL A 184 -20.06 -14.72 13.29
C VAL A 184 -19.27 -16.02 13.47
N THR A 185 -19.30 -16.89 12.46
CA THR A 185 -18.67 -18.22 12.57
C THR A 185 -17.17 -18.17 12.33
N PHE A 186 -16.65 -17.11 11.70
CA PHE A 186 -15.31 -17.08 11.12
C PHE A 186 -15.02 -18.31 10.21
N GLY A 187 -16.09 -18.96 9.74
CA GLY A 187 -16.07 -20.17 8.93
C GLY A 187 -15.74 -19.88 7.46
N ASP A 188 -15.85 -20.90 6.60
CA ASP A 188 -15.55 -20.73 5.18
C ASP A 188 -16.56 -19.79 4.53
N ALA A 189 -16.09 -18.93 3.64
CA ALA A 189 -16.93 -17.98 2.95
C ALA A 189 -17.73 -18.73 1.87
N ASP A 190 -19.06 -18.75 2.02
CA ASP A 190 -19.98 -19.38 1.07
C ASP A 190 -20.92 -18.38 0.42
N GLY A 191 -21.28 -18.63 -0.84
CA GLY A 191 -22.26 -17.84 -1.58
C GLY A 191 -21.83 -16.39 -1.80
N TYR A 192 -22.60 -15.44 -1.26
CA TYR A 192 -22.33 -14.01 -1.43
C TYR A 192 -21.02 -13.57 -0.76
N ALA A 193 -20.72 -14.05 0.45
CA ALA A 193 -19.49 -13.74 1.16
C ALA A 193 -18.24 -14.13 0.36
N LEU A 194 -18.28 -15.25 -0.37
CA LEU A 194 -17.18 -15.69 -1.24
C LEU A 194 -16.91 -14.72 -2.40
N GLN A 195 -17.93 -14.04 -2.91
CA GLN A 195 -17.75 -13.02 -3.95
C GLN A 195 -17.11 -11.74 -3.41
N LEU A 196 -17.33 -11.46 -2.12
CA LEU A 196 -16.77 -10.31 -1.44
C LEU A 196 -15.34 -10.52 -0.94
N GLU A 197 -14.80 -11.74 -1.06
CA GLU A 197 -13.38 -12.03 -0.84
C GLU A 197 -12.53 -11.42 -1.97
N ILE A 198 -12.43 -10.10 -1.97
CA ILE A 198 -11.68 -9.34 -2.96
C ILE A 198 -10.22 -9.37 -2.52
N HIS A 199 -9.43 -10.17 -3.23
CA HIS A 199 -8.12 -10.64 -2.76
C HIS A 199 -7.19 -9.46 -2.47
N ASP A 200 -6.99 -8.52 -3.39
CA ASP A 200 -6.04 -7.42 -3.20
C ASP A 200 -6.54 -6.33 -2.24
N LEU A 201 -7.77 -5.80 -2.45
CA LEU A 201 -8.30 -4.68 -1.64
C LEU A 201 -8.47 -5.04 -0.16
N THR A 202 -8.79 -6.30 0.15
CA THR A 202 -8.91 -6.75 1.55
C THR A 202 -7.58 -6.55 2.29
N PHE A 203 -6.45 -6.90 1.66
CA PHE A 203 -5.15 -6.73 2.29
C PHE A 203 -4.82 -5.25 2.51
N VAL A 204 -5.19 -4.38 1.57
CA VAL A 204 -5.03 -2.92 1.70
C VAL A 204 -5.80 -2.36 2.88
N PHE A 205 -7.01 -2.85 3.17
CA PHE A 205 -7.71 -2.41 4.38
C PHE A 205 -6.95 -2.78 5.66
N GLY A 206 -6.24 -3.91 5.69
CA GLY A 206 -5.36 -4.25 6.82
C GLY A 206 -4.22 -3.24 7.02
N GLN A 207 -3.63 -2.77 5.92
CA GLN A 207 -2.65 -1.68 5.92
C GLN A 207 -3.26 -0.38 6.48
N MET A 208 -4.42 0.01 5.97
CA MET A 208 -5.11 1.21 6.46
C MET A 208 -5.50 1.09 7.94
N VAL A 209 -5.94 -0.09 8.41
CA VAL A 209 -6.23 -0.35 9.83
C VAL A 209 -4.98 -0.13 10.67
N LEU A 210 -3.83 -0.68 10.27
CA LEU A 210 -2.55 -0.50 10.95
C LEU A 210 -2.18 0.98 11.04
N TYR A 211 -2.25 1.71 9.91
CA TYR A 211 -1.99 3.14 9.86
C TYR A 211 -2.93 3.95 10.78
N TYR A 212 -4.25 3.78 10.65
CA TYR A 212 -5.24 4.55 11.42
C TYR A 212 -5.27 4.16 12.90
N ALA A 213 -4.90 2.93 13.26
CA ALA A 213 -4.80 2.49 14.65
C ALA A 213 -3.61 3.15 15.36
N VAL A 214 -2.44 3.19 14.72
CA VAL A 214 -1.19 3.56 15.38
C VAL A 214 -0.65 4.90 14.90
N PHE A 215 -0.48 5.12 13.60
CA PHE A 215 0.35 6.22 13.09
C PHE A 215 -0.43 7.52 12.82
N ALA A 216 -1.73 7.40 12.49
CA ALA A 216 -2.54 8.55 12.10
C ALA A 216 -2.56 9.69 13.15
N PRO A 217 -2.70 10.95 12.69
CA PRO A 217 -2.77 12.12 13.56
C PRO A 217 -3.88 12.00 14.61
N HIS A 218 -3.58 12.49 15.81
CA HIS A 218 -4.47 12.40 16.97
C HIS A 218 -4.32 13.58 17.92
N SER A 219 -3.80 14.70 17.44
CA SER A 219 -3.52 15.88 18.25
C SER A 219 -4.82 16.62 18.55
N THR A 220 -5.64 16.86 17.52
CA THR A 220 -6.90 17.60 17.65
C THR A 220 -8.11 16.68 17.86
N PRO A 221 -9.20 17.16 18.50
CA PRO A 221 -10.45 16.39 18.62
C PRO A 221 -11.05 16.00 17.25
N GLN A 222 -10.87 16.86 16.24
CA GLN A 222 -11.33 16.60 14.88
C GLN A 222 -10.54 15.45 14.24
N GLU A 223 -9.21 15.43 14.37
CA GLU A 223 -8.36 14.31 13.94
C GLU A 223 -8.75 13.01 14.64
N LYS A 224 -8.97 13.04 15.97
CA LYS A 224 -9.39 11.84 16.73
C LYS A 224 -10.71 11.29 16.20
N ARG A 225 -11.69 12.14 15.92
CA ARG A 225 -12.99 11.75 15.37
C ARG A 225 -12.84 11.17 13.95
N LYS A 226 -12.07 11.85 13.10
CA LYS A 226 -11.75 11.41 11.74
C LYS A 226 -11.09 10.04 11.75
N ARG A 227 -10.00 9.89 12.51
CA ARG A 227 -9.26 8.63 12.70
C ARG A 227 -10.18 7.49 13.12
N ARG A 228 -11.03 7.70 14.12
CA ARG A 228 -12.00 6.68 14.58
C ARG A 228 -12.95 6.26 13.47
N ARG A 229 -13.48 7.20 12.68
CA ARG A 229 -14.38 6.89 11.56
C ARG A 229 -13.69 6.06 10.48
N TYR A 230 -12.49 6.46 10.05
CA TYR A 230 -11.73 5.71 9.04
C TYR A 230 -11.30 4.34 9.56
N LEU A 231 -10.88 4.25 10.82
CA LEU A 231 -10.53 2.97 11.44
C LEU A 231 -11.73 2.02 11.46
N LEU A 232 -12.90 2.48 11.92
CA LEU A 232 -14.12 1.65 11.93
C LEU A 232 -14.52 1.21 10.52
N LEU A 233 -14.43 2.11 9.54
CA LEU A 233 -14.74 1.82 8.15
C LEU A 233 -13.78 0.78 7.54
N CYS A 234 -12.48 0.95 7.76
CA CYS A 234 -11.47 0.00 7.28
C CYS A 234 -11.59 -1.34 7.99
N CYS A 235 -11.85 -1.36 9.31
CA CYS A 235 -12.10 -2.60 10.04
C CYS A 235 -13.32 -3.34 9.50
N TRP A 236 -14.41 -2.63 9.19
CA TRP A 236 -15.60 -3.25 8.58
C TRP A 236 -15.25 -3.94 7.26
N PHE A 237 -14.64 -3.23 6.31
CA PHE A 237 -14.30 -3.81 5.01
C PHE A 237 -13.22 -4.91 5.11
N PHE A 238 -12.26 -4.75 6.03
CA PHE A 238 -11.24 -5.76 6.29
C PHE A 238 -11.86 -7.07 6.82
N LEU A 239 -12.81 -6.97 7.75
CA LEU A 239 -13.52 -8.13 8.28
C LEU A 239 -14.43 -8.75 7.23
N VAL A 240 -15.16 -7.96 6.44
CA VAL A 240 -16.00 -8.46 5.34
C VAL A 240 -15.20 -9.26 4.30
N GLY A 241 -13.96 -8.86 4.01
CA GLY A 241 -13.09 -9.58 3.08
C GLY A 241 -12.52 -10.90 3.62
N MET A 242 -12.67 -11.17 4.93
CA MET A 242 -12.46 -12.48 5.58
C MET A 242 -11.12 -13.22 5.32
N LYS A 243 -10.02 -12.48 5.11
CA LYS A 243 -8.68 -13.08 5.03
C LYS A 243 -8.14 -13.44 6.42
N ARG A 244 -8.36 -14.69 6.85
CA ARG A 244 -8.01 -15.20 8.18
C ARG A 244 -6.58 -14.91 8.62
N ILE A 245 -5.61 -15.13 7.73
CA ILE A 245 -4.19 -14.91 8.03
C ILE A 245 -3.84 -13.42 8.21
N ALA A 246 -4.60 -12.53 7.59
CA ALA A 246 -4.37 -11.09 7.67
C ALA A 246 -4.75 -10.53 9.05
N ILE A 247 -5.77 -11.08 9.71
CA ILE A 247 -6.24 -10.60 11.03
C ILE A 247 -5.13 -10.69 12.09
N PRO A 248 -4.53 -11.86 12.39
CA PRO A 248 -3.45 -11.95 13.37
C PRO A 248 -2.22 -11.16 12.92
N ALA A 249 -1.96 -11.05 11.61
CA ALA A 249 -0.86 -10.25 11.09
C ALA A 249 -1.04 -8.75 11.41
N VAL A 250 -2.21 -8.16 11.15
CA VAL A 250 -2.51 -6.77 11.48
C VAL A 250 -2.38 -6.55 12.99
N VAL A 251 -2.93 -7.45 13.81
CA VAL A 251 -2.85 -7.35 15.28
C VAL A 251 -1.39 -7.38 15.75
N LEU A 252 -0.59 -8.33 15.26
CA LEU A 252 0.83 -8.46 15.59
C LEU A 252 1.60 -7.17 15.28
N PHE A 253 1.43 -6.62 14.09
CA PHE A 253 2.18 -5.42 13.69
C PHE A 253 1.66 -4.14 14.33
N ILE A 254 0.38 -4.06 14.73
CA ILE A 254 -0.11 -3.01 15.62
C ILE A 254 0.60 -3.08 16.98
N LEU A 255 0.72 -4.28 17.58
CA LEU A 255 1.39 -4.44 18.87
C LEU A 255 2.89 -4.07 18.79
N ILE A 256 3.59 -4.53 17.75
CA ILE A 256 4.99 -4.17 17.49
C ILE A 256 5.12 -2.66 17.30
N ALA A 257 4.25 -2.04 16.50
CA ALA A 257 4.27 -0.60 16.27
C ALA A 257 4.05 0.17 17.58
N LEU A 258 3.08 -0.23 18.40
CA LEU A 258 2.82 0.41 19.70
C LEU A 258 4.00 0.28 20.67
N LEU A 259 4.67 -0.87 20.68
CA LEU A 259 5.83 -1.15 21.52
C LEU A 259 7.04 -0.28 21.14
N LEU A 260 7.31 -0.14 19.84
CA LEU A 260 8.49 0.53 19.30
C LEU A 260 8.28 2.03 19.08
N ARG A 261 7.05 2.49 18.83
CA ARG A 261 6.75 3.90 18.51
C ARG A 261 7.24 4.90 19.54
N LYS A 262 7.25 4.55 20.83
CA LYS A 262 7.72 5.47 21.89
C LYS A 262 9.20 5.30 22.22
N ARG A 263 9.88 4.34 21.60
CA ARG A 263 11.28 4.01 21.89
C ARG A 263 12.21 4.64 20.86
N LYS A 264 13.36 5.14 21.32
CA LYS A 264 14.47 5.49 20.42
C LYS A 264 15.27 4.22 20.17
N VAL A 265 15.21 3.71 18.95
CA VAL A 265 15.99 2.53 18.55
C VAL A 265 17.35 2.96 17.98
N PRO A 266 18.41 2.17 18.15
CA PRO A 266 19.70 2.49 17.54
C PRO A 266 19.61 2.45 16.01
N SER A 267 20.51 3.16 15.31
CA SER A 267 20.49 3.25 13.84
C SER A 267 20.65 1.91 13.13
N TRP A 268 21.35 0.95 13.74
CA TRP A 268 21.55 -0.40 13.21
C TRP A 268 20.31 -1.30 13.34
N PHE A 269 19.29 -0.92 14.13
CA PHE A 269 18.15 -1.78 14.44
C PHE A 269 17.36 -2.20 13.18
N TYR A 270 16.96 -1.23 12.34
CA TYR A 270 16.18 -1.51 11.13
C TYR A 270 16.94 -2.37 10.10
N PRO A 271 18.20 -2.06 9.73
CA PRO A 271 18.94 -2.93 8.81
C PRO A 271 19.21 -4.32 9.40
N ALA A 272 19.44 -4.45 10.72
CA ALA A 272 19.58 -5.75 11.36
C ALA A 272 18.29 -6.57 11.28
N MET A 273 17.13 -5.96 11.56
CA MET A 273 15.82 -6.59 11.40
C MET A 273 15.60 -7.03 9.95
N GLY A 274 16.00 -6.21 8.98
CA GLY A 274 15.97 -6.59 7.57
C GLY A 274 16.84 -7.81 7.25
N GLY A 275 18.07 -7.84 7.76
CA GLY A 275 18.95 -9.00 7.65
C GLY A 275 18.35 -10.26 8.28
N CYS A 276 17.73 -10.14 9.46
CA CYS A 276 17.00 -11.25 10.10
C CYS A 276 15.83 -11.75 9.25
N CYS A 277 15.07 -10.86 8.59
CA CYS A 277 14.02 -11.26 7.65
C CYS A 277 14.58 -12.03 6.46
N ILE A 278 15.70 -11.59 5.88
CA ILE A 278 16.36 -12.30 4.77
C ILE A 278 16.81 -13.71 5.19
N LEU A 279 17.44 -13.82 6.37
CA LEU A 279 17.84 -15.12 6.93
C LEU A 279 16.62 -16.02 7.19
N PHE A 280 15.54 -15.45 7.73
CA PHE A 280 14.28 -16.16 7.91
C PHE A 280 13.74 -16.68 6.58
N PHE A 281 13.77 -15.89 5.50
CA PHE A 281 13.31 -16.34 4.19
C PHE A 281 14.14 -17.50 3.65
N LEU A 282 15.47 -17.44 3.76
CA LEU A 282 16.33 -18.52 3.31
C LEU A 282 16.08 -19.80 4.13
N ALA A 283 15.92 -19.67 5.45
CA ALA A 283 15.55 -20.81 6.31
C ALA A 283 14.16 -21.36 5.96
N PHE A 284 13.19 -20.49 5.71
CA PHE A 284 11.84 -20.86 5.30
C PHE A 284 11.85 -21.65 3.98
N LEU A 285 12.57 -21.15 2.96
CA LEU A 285 12.71 -21.83 1.66
C LEU A 285 13.33 -23.22 1.82
N TYR A 286 14.38 -23.35 2.63
CA TYR A 286 14.97 -24.64 2.95
C TYR A 286 13.96 -25.58 3.60
N CYS A 287 13.20 -25.10 4.58
CA CYS A 287 12.18 -25.90 5.27
C CYS A 287 11.02 -26.30 4.35
N VAL A 288 10.58 -25.43 3.44
CA VAL A 288 9.53 -25.75 2.45
C VAL A 288 10.03 -26.80 1.48
N ARG A 289 11.25 -26.65 0.93
CA ARG A 289 11.83 -27.61 -0.02
C ARG A 289 11.91 -29.03 0.55
N ASN A 290 12.33 -29.15 1.81
CA ASN A 290 12.51 -30.44 2.48
C ASN A 290 11.21 -30.98 3.13
N GLY A 291 10.05 -30.35 2.89
CA GLY A 291 8.77 -30.77 3.47
C GLY A 291 8.66 -30.60 4.98
N ILE A 292 9.58 -29.88 5.63
CA ILE A 292 9.60 -29.65 7.08
C ILE A 292 8.40 -28.80 7.50
N ILE A 293 8.09 -27.74 6.72
CA ILE A 293 6.90 -26.90 6.97
C ILE A 293 5.63 -27.75 6.86
N THR A 294 5.53 -28.59 5.83
CA THR A 294 4.39 -29.48 5.64
C THR A 294 4.22 -30.45 6.79
N ALA A 295 5.29 -31.14 7.20
CA ALA A 295 5.26 -32.06 8.33
C ALA A 295 4.87 -31.36 9.64
N LEU A 296 5.36 -30.14 9.86
CA LEU A 296 5.05 -29.36 11.05
C LEU A 296 3.57 -28.94 11.09
N LEU A 297 3.03 -28.41 9.98
CA LEU A 297 1.64 -27.97 9.91
C LEU A 297 0.66 -29.14 10.02
N LEU A 298 0.95 -30.27 9.36
CA LEU A 298 0.17 -31.50 9.51
C LEU A 298 0.16 -32.01 10.95
N ARG A 299 1.29 -31.95 11.66
CA ARG A 299 1.38 -32.35 13.07
C ARG A 299 0.49 -31.48 13.98
N PHE A 300 0.28 -30.22 13.63
CA PHE A 300 -0.64 -29.32 14.36
C PHE A 300 -2.08 -29.38 13.85
N GLY A 301 -2.39 -30.29 12.91
CA GLY A 301 -3.73 -30.41 12.31
C GLY A 301 -4.13 -29.20 11.47
N ILE A 302 -3.15 -28.43 10.97
CA ILE A 302 -3.40 -27.25 10.13
C ILE A 302 -3.50 -27.71 8.68
N ASP A 303 -4.71 -27.64 8.12
CA ASP A 303 -4.94 -27.93 6.71
C ASP A 303 -4.38 -26.81 5.83
N MET A 304 -3.53 -27.19 4.88
CA MET A 304 -2.92 -26.27 3.92
C MET A 304 -3.73 -26.12 2.63
N MET A 305 -4.90 -26.76 2.51
CA MET A 305 -5.81 -26.63 1.38
C MET A 305 -5.10 -26.90 0.04
N GLY A 306 -4.21 -27.89 0.01
CA GLY A 306 -3.44 -28.29 -1.18
C GLY A 306 -2.25 -27.39 -1.55
N ARG A 307 -1.93 -26.35 -0.77
CA ARG A 307 -0.75 -25.49 -1.01
C ARG A 307 0.56 -26.24 -0.88
N ASP A 308 0.63 -27.20 0.03
CA ASP A 308 1.78 -28.09 0.23
C ASP A 308 2.09 -28.93 -1.01
N TYR A 309 1.06 -29.46 -1.66
CA TYR A 309 1.20 -30.14 -2.93
C TYR A 309 1.75 -29.19 -4.00
N LEU A 310 1.17 -27.98 -4.16
CA LEU A 310 1.64 -26.97 -5.11
C LEU A 310 3.11 -26.57 -4.86
N TRP A 311 3.51 -26.36 -3.61
CA TRP A 311 4.90 -26.02 -3.27
C TRP A 311 5.85 -27.18 -3.59
N SER A 312 5.44 -28.42 -3.34
CA SER A 312 6.24 -29.60 -3.67
C SER A 312 6.42 -29.77 -5.19
N MET A 313 5.40 -29.44 -5.99
CA MET A 313 5.46 -29.48 -7.45
C MET A 313 6.48 -28.48 -8.02
N ALA A 314 6.80 -27.40 -7.29
CA ALA A 314 7.82 -26.45 -7.71
C ALA A 314 9.24 -26.94 -7.47
N ASN A 315 9.47 -27.94 -6.61
CA ASN A 315 10.83 -28.41 -6.24
C ASN A 315 11.73 -28.80 -7.42
N PRO A 316 11.23 -29.44 -8.51
CA PRO A 316 12.04 -29.73 -9.69
C PRO A 316 12.44 -28.50 -10.51
N TYR A 317 11.78 -27.35 -10.29
CA TYR A 317 11.97 -26.13 -11.07
C TYR A 317 12.92 -25.13 -10.40
N TYR A 318 13.62 -25.52 -9.34
CA TYR A 318 14.67 -24.69 -8.75
C TYR A 318 15.69 -25.50 -7.98
N GLU A 319 16.89 -24.94 -7.86
CA GLU A 319 17.93 -25.43 -6.96
C GLU A 319 18.11 -24.47 -5.79
N PHE A 320 18.14 -25.00 -4.56
CA PHE A 320 18.44 -24.19 -3.39
C PHE A 320 19.95 -24.01 -3.25
N SER A 321 20.52 -23.18 -4.12
CA SER A 321 21.96 -22.87 -4.20
C SER A 321 22.19 -21.37 -4.36
N ILE A 322 23.36 -20.89 -3.91
CA ILE A 322 23.81 -19.50 -4.10
C ILE A 322 24.03 -19.19 -5.59
N THR A 323 24.33 -20.20 -6.41
CA THR A 323 24.56 -20.09 -7.86
C THR A 323 23.28 -20.19 -8.68
N TYR A 324 22.13 -20.45 -8.07
CA TYR A 324 20.87 -20.57 -8.79
C TYR A 324 20.40 -19.19 -9.28
N LEU A 325 20.26 -19.02 -10.60
CA LEU A 325 19.95 -17.73 -11.22
C LEU A 325 18.46 -17.43 -11.35
N GLY A 326 17.61 -18.46 -11.32
CA GLY A 326 16.17 -18.35 -11.55
C GLY A 326 15.78 -18.63 -13.01
N HIS A 327 14.48 -18.55 -13.28
CA HIS A 327 13.89 -18.80 -14.61
C HIS A 327 13.31 -17.54 -15.28
N GLY A 328 13.40 -16.39 -14.62
CA GLY A 328 12.83 -15.13 -15.05
C GLY A 328 11.55 -14.79 -14.29
N PHE A 329 11.30 -13.49 -14.12
CA PHE A 329 10.12 -12.98 -13.43
C PHE A 329 8.80 -13.47 -14.08
N GLU A 330 7.80 -13.82 -13.28
CA GLU A 330 6.51 -14.42 -13.70
C GLU A 330 6.60 -15.81 -14.37
N TYR A 331 7.73 -16.52 -14.22
CA TYR A 331 7.87 -17.91 -14.67
C TYR A 331 6.91 -18.87 -13.94
N VAL A 332 6.64 -18.66 -12.64
CA VAL A 332 5.79 -19.56 -11.85
C VAL A 332 4.34 -19.59 -12.35
N ASP A 333 3.84 -18.48 -12.86
CA ASP A 333 2.49 -18.45 -13.44
C ASP A 333 2.44 -19.21 -14.79
N THR A 334 3.59 -19.36 -15.46
CA THR A 334 3.70 -20.16 -16.69
C THR A 334 3.68 -21.65 -16.37
N ILE A 335 4.41 -22.11 -15.34
CA ILE A 335 4.38 -23.53 -14.94
C ILE A 335 3.02 -23.95 -14.39
N ILE A 336 2.32 -23.08 -13.67
CA ILE A 336 0.96 -23.37 -13.18
C ILE A 336 0.00 -23.57 -14.35
N ALA A 337 0.09 -22.71 -15.38
CA ALA A 337 -0.73 -22.88 -16.58
C ALA A 337 -0.42 -24.19 -17.32
N GLN A 338 0.85 -24.63 -17.33
CA GLN A 338 1.24 -25.92 -17.89
C GLN A 338 0.68 -27.09 -17.08
N TRP A 339 0.76 -27.04 -15.75
CA TRP A 339 0.19 -28.07 -14.87
C TRP A 339 -1.32 -28.19 -15.03
N TYR A 340 -2.03 -27.06 -15.16
CA TYR A 340 -3.45 -27.05 -15.46
C TYR A 340 -3.76 -27.68 -16.82
N ASN A 341 -3.05 -27.26 -17.89
CA ASN A 341 -3.26 -27.81 -19.24
C ASN A 341 -2.90 -29.30 -19.34
N ALA A 342 -1.98 -29.78 -18.51
CA ALA A 342 -1.61 -31.19 -18.40
C ALA A 342 -2.60 -32.02 -17.56
N GLY A 343 -3.64 -31.40 -17.00
CA GLY A 343 -4.63 -32.07 -16.15
C GLY A 343 -4.11 -32.42 -14.74
N LEU A 344 -2.95 -31.89 -14.34
CA LEU A 344 -2.40 -32.09 -12.99
C LEU A 344 -3.13 -31.25 -11.94
N LEU A 345 -3.81 -30.18 -12.37
CA LEU A 345 -4.65 -29.31 -11.55
C LEU A 345 -6.04 -29.22 -12.16
N ASN A 346 -7.07 -29.36 -11.33
CA ASN A 346 -8.46 -29.20 -11.76
C ASN A 346 -8.83 -27.75 -12.09
N GLN A 347 -8.07 -26.78 -11.57
CA GLN A 347 -8.24 -25.35 -11.79
C GLN A 347 -6.86 -24.66 -11.77
N ALA A 348 -6.70 -23.58 -12.54
CA ALA A 348 -5.51 -22.73 -12.47
C ALA A 348 -5.56 -21.87 -11.20
N ILE A 349 -5.02 -22.41 -10.10
CA ILE A 349 -4.99 -21.75 -8.78
C ILE A 349 -3.69 -20.94 -8.63
N PRO A 350 -3.69 -19.74 -8.02
CA PRO A 350 -2.47 -19.00 -7.75
C PRO A 350 -1.52 -19.76 -6.82
N PHE A 351 -0.20 -19.51 -6.95
CA PHE A 351 0.82 -20.22 -6.17
C PHE A 351 0.76 -19.99 -4.65
N HIS A 352 0.24 -18.83 -4.23
CA HIS A 352 0.02 -18.43 -2.84
C HIS A 352 1.23 -18.61 -1.91
N ASN A 353 2.41 -18.21 -2.40
CA ASN A 353 3.67 -18.12 -1.63
C ASN A 353 4.65 -17.22 -2.39
N ASP A 354 4.65 -15.91 -2.11
CA ASP A 354 5.51 -14.96 -2.81
C ASP A 354 6.99 -15.21 -2.55
N ILE A 355 7.36 -15.70 -1.37
CA ILE A 355 8.77 -15.93 -1.02
C ILE A 355 9.35 -17.02 -1.91
N LEU A 356 8.66 -18.15 -2.01
CA LEU A 356 9.05 -19.24 -2.90
C LEU A 356 8.91 -18.82 -4.37
N LYS A 357 7.84 -18.11 -4.74
CA LYS A 357 7.66 -17.60 -6.10
C LYS A 357 8.84 -16.74 -6.54
N VAL A 358 9.20 -15.71 -5.77
CA VAL A 358 10.34 -14.83 -6.08
C VAL A 358 11.62 -15.64 -6.18
N PHE A 359 11.86 -16.59 -5.27
CA PHE A 359 13.09 -17.39 -5.31
C PHE A 359 13.19 -18.23 -6.58
N VAL A 360 12.11 -18.92 -6.97
CA VAL A 360 12.05 -19.71 -8.22
C VAL A 360 12.24 -18.82 -9.45
N GLU A 361 11.67 -17.63 -9.44
CA GLU A 361 11.69 -16.74 -10.59
C GLU A 361 13.03 -16.04 -10.79
N VAL A 362 13.60 -15.48 -9.72
CA VAL A 362 14.80 -14.61 -9.84
C VAL A 362 16.03 -15.19 -9.16
N GLY A 363 15.97 -16.43 -8.68
CA GLY A 363 17.10 -17.14 -8.09
C GLY A 363 17.68 -16.47 -6.85
N PHE A 364 18.81 -16.98 -6.35
CA PHE A 364 19.42 -16.47 -5.13
C PHE A 364 19.88 -15.01 -5.25
N PRO A 365 20.59 -14.58 -6.32
CA PRO A 365 21.04 -13.19 -6.42
C PRO A 365 19.88 -12.21 -6.57
N GLY A 366 18.90 -12.53 -7.43
CA GLY A 366 17.71 -11.70 -7.60
C GLY A 366 16.83 -11.65 -6.35
N PHE A 367 16.75 -12.76 -5.60
CA PHE A 367 16.06 -12.81 -4.31
C PHE A 367 16.74 -11.91 -3.27
N LEU A 368 18.07 -11.89 -3.20
CA LEU A 368 18.82 -10.97 -2.34
C LEU A 368 18.67 -9.51 -2.77
N LEU A 369 18.58 -9.22 -4.07
CA LEU A 369 18.27 -7.86 -4.55
C LEU A 369 16.87 -7.43 -4.12
N TRP A 370 15.85 -8.27 -4.38
CA TRP A 370 14.46 -8.00 -4.04
C TRP A 370 14.25 -7.79 -2.54
N SER A 371 14.81 -8.69 -1.72
CA SER A 371 14.67 -8.63 -0.27
C SER A 371 15.59 -7.55 0.35
N GLY A 372 16.81 -7.37 -0.16
CA GLY A 372 17.73 -6.33 0.30
C GLY A 372 17.20 -4.92 0.07
N ILE A 373 16.63 -4.65 -1.11
CA ILE A 373 16.04 -3.34 -1.41
C ILE A 373 14.87 -3.04 -0.47
N GLN A 374 13.97 -4.01 -0.25
CA GLN A 374 12.76 -3.79 0.55
C GLN A 374 13.01 -3.82 2.06
N TYR A 375 13.76 -4.79 2.56
CA TYR A 375 13.89 -5.01 4.01
C TYR A 375 15.10 -4.30 4.63
N VAL A 376 16.10 -3.89 3.83
CA VAL A 376 17.31 -3.23 4.34
C VAL A 376 17.45 -1.80 3.82
N LEU A 377 17.48 -1.61 2.50
CA LEU A 377 17.75 -0.29 1.92
C LEU A 377 16.60 0.69 2.14
N THR A 378 15.35 0.25 1.95
CA THR A 378 14.18 1.14 2.08
C THR A 378 13.93 1.64 3.51
N PRO A 379 13.99 0.80 4.55
CA PRO A 379 13.86 1.26 5.94
C PRO A 379 15.01 2.19 6.33
N LEU A 380 16.24 1.85 5.92
CA LEU A 380 17.42 2.70 6.16
C LEU A 380 17.27 4.07 5.47
N PHE A 381 16.76 4.08 4.24
CA PHE A 381 16.43 5.30 3.53
C PHE A 381 15.43 6.13 4.31
N TRP A 382 14.29 5.56 4.73
CA TRP A 382 13.25 6.31 5.43
C TRP A 382 13.73 6.86 6.78
N GLN A 383 14.55 6.08 7.49
CA GLN A 383 15.15 6.51 8.74
C GLN A 383 16.05 7.75 8.56
N ARG A 384 16.81 7.81 7.46
CA ARG A 384 17.73 8.93 7.16
C ARG A 384 17.03 10.11 6.46
N TYR A 385 16.05 9.81 5.61
CA TYR A 385 15.37 10.79 4.76
C TYR A 385 14.23 11.53 5.46
N ALA A 386 13.53 10.84 6.36
CA ALA A 386 12.43 11.39 7.14
C ALA A 386 12.73 11.26 8.64
N ASP A 387 12.47 10.09 9.23
CA ASP A 387 12.65 9.84 10.67
C ASP A 387 12.40 8.36 11.03
N GLN A 388 12.64 8.00 12.29
CA GLN A 388 12.45 6.63 12.80
C GLN A 388 11.00 6.14 12.78
N GLN A 389 9.99 7.01 12.93
CA GLN A 389 8.58 6.62 12.85
C GLN A 389 8.17 6.27 11.43
N THR A 390 8.68 7.02 10.45
CA THR A 390 8.45 6.72 9.04
C THR A 390 9.06 5.36 8.66
N ALA A 391 10.27 5.06 9.14
CA ALA A 391 10.89 3.74 8.96
C ALA A 391 10.10 2.62 9.68
N LEU A 392 9.61 2.89 10.90
CA LEU A 392 8.77 1.94 11.65
C LEU A 392 7.46 1.66 10.92
N LEU A 393 6.76 2.69 10.44
CA LEU A 393 5.53 2.55 9.66
C LEU A 393 5.76 1.65 8.44
N TYR A 394 6.79 1.96 7.64
CA TYR A 394 7.14 1.13 6.48
C TYR A 394 7.41 -0.32 6.86
N MET A 395 8.18 -0.57 7.94
CA MET A 395 8.48 -1.93 8.38
C MET A 395 7.26 -2.67 8.94
N CYS A 396 6.34 -1.97 9.61
CA CYS A 396 5.11 -2.58 10.11
C CYS A 396 4.16 -2.94 8.95
N GLU A 397 4.04 -2.05 7.96
CA GLU A 397 3.29 -2.30 6.73
C GLU A 397 3.89 -3.46 5.91
N LEU A 398 5.21 -3.42 5.65
CA LEU A 398 5.91 -4.48 4.94
C LEU A 398 5.87 -5.79 5.73
N GLY A 399 6.02 -5.73 7.04
CA GLY A 399 5.95 -6.90 7.93
C GLY A 399 4.57 -7.55 7.91
N TYR A 400 3.50 -6.76 7.96
CA TYR A 400 2.13 -7.25 7.77
C TYR A 400 2.00 -7.97 6.43
N MET A 401 2.48 -7.34 5.34
CA MET A 401 2.51 -7.96 4.02
C MET A 401 3.40 -9.21 3.97
N THR A 402 4.47 -9.27 4.77
CA THR A 402 5.37 -10.43 4.82
C THR A 402 4.67 -11.66 5.35
N VAL A 403 3.78 -11.50 6.34
CA VAL A 403 2.97 -12.62 6.84
C VAL A 403 2.01 -13.09 5.76
N THR A 404 1.42 -12.18 4.99
CA THR A 404 0.54 -12.55 3.88
C THR A 404 1.30 -13.15 2.71
N TYR A 405 2.58 -12.82 2.47
CA TYR A 405 3.45 -13.48 1.47
C TYR A 405 3.61 -14.98 1.66
N LEU A 406 3.44 -15.48 2.90
CA LEU A 406 3.56 -16.91 3.21
C LEU A 406 2.37 -17.73 2.68
N THR A 407 1.24 -17.08 2.42
CA THR A 407 -0.04 -17.74 2.16
C THR A 407 -0.84 -17.11 1.02
N ASP A 408 -0.37 -15.98 0.48
CA ASP A 408 -1.00 -15.23 -0.59
C ASP A 408 0.05 -14.43 -1.39
N ASN A 409 -0.34 -13.86 -2.53
CA ASN A 409 0.57 -13.25 -3.50
C ASN A 409 0.63 -11.71 -3.39
N THR A 410 0.61 -11.17 -2.17
CA THR A 410 0.49 -9.74 -1.90
C THR A 410 1.72 -8.90 -2.31
N ALA A 411 2.88 -9.50 -2.59
CA ALA A 411 4.12 -8.78 -2.88
C ALA A 411 4.06 -8.00 -4.19
N PHE A 412 3.31 -8.53 -5.16
CA PHE A 412 3.12 -7.93 -6.49
C PHE A 412 1.64 -7.75 -6.82
N TYR A 413 0.82 -7.63 -5.79
CA TYR A 413 -0.54 -7.12 -5.91
C TYR A 413 -0.50 -5.60 -6.12
N PHE A 414 -1.41 -5.10 -6.95
CA PHE A 414 -1.35 -3.73 -7.45
C PHE A 414 -1.68 -2.73 -6.34
N TRP A 415 -2.79 -2.97 -5.63
CA TRP A 415 -3.28 -2.06 -4.60
C TRP A 415 -2.44 -2.16 -3.34
N SER A 416 -2.08 -3.39 -2.93
CA SER A 416 -1.19 -3.63 -1.79
C SER A 416 0.19 -3.00 -1.98
N ALA A 417 0.79 -3.13 -3.17
CA ALA A 417 2.04 -2.46 -3.49
C ALA A 417 1.87 -0.94 -3.45
N MET A 418 0.82 -0.40 -4.08
CA MET A 418 0.54 1.04 -4.09
C MET A 418 0.39 1.59 -2.66
N ALA A 419 -0.38 0.93 -1.82
CA ALA A 419 -0.65 1.33 -0.44
C ALA A 419 0.63 1.40 0.41
N LEU A 420 1.50 0.38 0.34
CA LEU A 420 2.78 0.38 1.06
C LEU A 420 3.63 1.62 0.74
N ARG A 421 3.66 2.02 -0.55
CA ARG A 421 4.44 3.18 -1.01
C ARG A 421 3.76 4.50 -0.65
N LEU A 422 2.45 4.57 -0.86
CA LEU A 422 1.61 5.76 -0.66
C LEU A 422 1.56 6.16 0.80
N VAL A 423 1.25 5.24 1.71
CA VAL A 423 1.09 5.50 3.14
C VAL A 423 2.39 6.03 3.73
N THR A 424 3.50 5.33 3.46
CA THR A 424 4.83 5.72 3.95
C THR A 424 5.25 7.08 3.41
N LEU A 425 5.08 7.31 2.10
CA LEU A 425 5.47 8.56 1.47
C LEU A 425 4.63 9.74 1.97
N ALA A 426 3.30 9.59 2.03
CA ALA A 426 2.40 10.63 2.53
C ALA A 426 2.69 10.99 3.99
N TYR A 427 2.90 9.97 4.84
CA TYR A 427 3.27 10.16 6.24
C TYR A 427 4.60 10.93 6.39
N ALA A 428 5.60 10.57 5.60
CA ALA A 428 6.89 11.28 5.58
C ALA A 428 6.72 12.77 5.21
N MET A 429 5.83 13.07 4.26
CA MET A 429 5.58 14.45 3.83
C MET A 429 4.82 15.27 4.87
N GLU A 430 3.92 14.65 5.64
CA GLU A 430 3.23 15.31 6.76
C GLU A 430 4.24 15.75 7.83
N ARG A 431 5.18 14.87 8.20
CA ARG A 431 6.17 15.15 9.26
C ARG A 431 7.22 16.18 8.87
N LYS A 432 7.42 16.44 7.58
CA LYS A 432 8.30 17.50 7.07
C LYS A 432 7.66 18.89 7.09
N LYS A 433 6.37 19.01 7.42
CA LYS A 433 5.75 20.33 7.60
C LYS A 433 6.44 21.07 8.74
N PRO A 434 6.85 22.34 8.55
CA PRO A 434 7.30 23.16 9.68
C PRO A 434 6.18 23.21 10.72
N PRO A 435 6.52 23.16 12.03
CA PRO A 435 5.51 23.32 13.07
C PRO A 435 4.74 24.62 12.80
N GLU A 436 3.40 24.58 12.94
CA GLU A 436 2.62 25.81 12.84
C GLU A 436 3.26 26.85 13.75
N PRO A 437 3.56 28.07 13.25
CA PRO A 437 4.11 29.11 14.09
C PRO A 437 3.15 29.25 15.27
N LYS A 438 3.67 29.06 16.49
CA LYS A 438 2.89 29.33 17.69
C LYS A 438 2.44 30.78 17.60
N VAL A 439 1.19 31.00 17.19
CA VAL A 439 0.56 32.30 17.30
C VAL A 439 0.61 32.61 18.79
N TRP A 440 1.37 33.63 19.15
CA TRP A 440 1.47 34.06 20.54
C TRP A 440 0.06 34.24 21.08
N MET A 441 -0.30 33.45 22.09
CA MET A 441 -1.54 33.57 22.82
C MET A 441 -1.19 34.20 24.17
N PRO A 442 -1.78 35.36 24.53
CA PRO A 442 -1.53 35.95 25.84
C PRO A 442 -2.05 35.03 26.94
N ASP A 443 -1.29 34.86 28.01
CA ASP A 443 -1.67 34.05 29.18
C ASP A 443 -2.80 34.72 29.97
N SER A 444 -3.03 36.04 29.76
CA SER A 444 -4.13 36.77 30.36
C SER A 444 -4.60 37.98 29.54
N ARG A 445 -5.84 38.44 29.77
CA ARG A 445 -6.34 39.71 29.21
C ARG A 445 -5.50 40.92 29.64
N GLN A 446 -4.78 40.82 30.75
CA GLN A 446 -3.96 41.90 31.28
C GLN A 446 -2.65 42.03 30.50
N GLU A 447 -1.99 40.90 30.21
CA GLU A 447 -0.82 40.84 29.34
C GLU A 447 -1.11 41.37 27.92
N MET A 448 -2.28 41.05 27.37
CA MET A 448 -2.73 41.59 26.08
C MET A 448 -2.84 43.13 26.12
N ARG A 449 -3.42 43.69 27.19
CA ARG A 449 -3.57 45.15 27.35
C ARG A 449 -2.21 45.83 27.51
N ASP A 450 -1.31 45.27 28.30
CA ASP A 450 0.02 45.83 28.51
C ASP A 450 0.84 45.84 27.22
N ARG A 451 0.71 44.79 26.38
CA ARG A 451 1.37 44.72 25.08
C ARG A 451 0.82 45.75 24.08
N ILE A 452 -0.50 45.92 24.01
CA ILE A 452 -1.12 46.98 23.19
C ILE A 452 -0.61 48.36 23.63
N ARG A 453 -0.48 48.58 24.94
CA ARG A 453 0.01 49.84 25.50
C ARG A 453 1.47 50.13 25.18
N ILE A 454 2.31 49.10 25.10
CA ILE A 454 3.71 49.19 24.68
C ILE A 454 3.78 49.52 23.18
N LEU A 455 3.04 48.77 22.35
CA LEU A 455 3.01 48.98 20.89
C LEU A 455 2.46 50.36 20.50
N MET A 456 1.51 50.90 21.27
CA MET A 456 0.98 52.25 21.06
C MET A 456 1.90 53.39 21.53
N LYS A 457 2.98 53.09 22.26
CA LYS A 457 3.99 54.09 22.68
C LYS A 457 5.19 54.16 21.72
N GLU A 458 5.33 53.18 20.83
CA GLU A 458 6.38 53.11 19.80
C GLU A 458 5.95 53.74 18.46
N VAL A 459 4.74 54.30 18.40
CA VAL A 459 4.21 55.15 17.31
C VAL A 459 4.07 56.57 17.83
#